data_AF-B0D5W5-F1
#
_entry.id   AF-B0D5W5-F1
#
_cell.length_a   1.000
_cell.length_b   1.000
_cell.length_c   1.000
_cell.angle_alpha   90.00
_cell.angle_beta   90.00
_cell.angle_gamma   90.00
#
_symmetry.space_group_name_H-M   'P 1'
#
loop_
_entity.id
_entity.type
_entity.pdbx_description
1 polymer ?
#
loop_
_entity_poly.entity_id
_entity_poly.type
_entity_poly.pdbx_seq_one_letter_code
_entity_poly.pdbx_strand_id
1 'polypeptide(L)'
;WLYKGVFTCPTELATGKNTHKYVDYAMHCMRLLQYHNIQPYIIFDGGPLPAKKNTEPNRKWRREENLSHLNALALQGKHREARECYVNCVDVTLQMAYQFIKACFFSSINRHQLIFPCLHLLPADSH
;
A
#
# COMPACT_ATOMS: atom_id res chain seq x y z
N TRP A 1 -7.84 0.06 3.20
CA TRP A 1 -7.56 1.49 2.94
C TRP A 1 -6.28 1.76 2.17
N LEU A 2 -5.20 1.01 2.38
CA LEU A 2 -3.94 1.21 1.65
C LEU A 2 -4.10 1.18 0.13
N TYR A 3 -4.90 0.26 -0.40
CA TYR A 3 -5.21 0.22 -1.84
C TYR A 3 -5.87 1.52 -2.35
N LYS A 4 -6.83 2.08 -1.59
CA LYS A 4 -7.41 3.39 -1.92
C LYS A 4 -6.40 4.53 -1.73
N GLY A 5 -5.50 4.41 -0.77
CA GLY A 5 -4.40 5.35 -0.55
C GLY A 5 -3.45 5.46 -1.73
N VAL A 6 -3.25 4.40 -2.53
CA VAL A 6 -2.43 4.41 -3.75
C VAL A 6 -2.85 5.52 -4.72
N PHE A 7 -4.15 5.79 -4.85
CA PHE A 7 -4.68 6.81 -5.77
C PHE A 7 -4.19 8.23 -5.45
N THR A 8 -3.75 8.47 -4.21
CA THR A 8 -3.16 9.76 -3.79
C THR A 8 -1.75 9.98 -4.35
N CYS A 9 -1.01 8.89 -4.60
CA CYS A 9 0.40 8.92 -5.01
C CYS A 9 0.80 7.78 -5.97
N PRO A 10 0.05 7.53 -7.06
CA PRO A 10 0.28 6.37 -7.90
C PRO A 10 1.57 6.51 -8.70
N THR A 11 1.88 7.72 -9.18
CA THR A 11 3.12 8.00 -9.92
C THR A 11 4.34 7.83 -9.03
N GLU A 12 4.30 8.34 -7.80
CA GLU A 12 5.40 8.20 -6.85
C GLU A 12 5.68 6.73 -6.54
N LEU A 13 4.63 5.96 -6.24
CA LEU A 13 4.75 4.53 -5.95
C LEU A 13 5.25 3.73 -7.15
N ALA A 14 4.72 4.01 -8.35
CA ALA A 14 5.11 3.33 -9.57
C ALA A 14 6.55 3.64 -10.00
N THR A 15 7.06 4.85 -9.72
CA THR A 15 8.41 5.29 -10.08
C THR A 15 9.44 5.10 -8.97
N GLY A 16 9.06 4.45 -7.86
CA GLY A 16 9.98 4.19 -6.74
C GLY A 16 10.35 5.43 -5.93
N LYS A 17 9.59 6.52 -6.04
CA LYS A 17 9.79 7.72 -5.22
C LYS A 17 9.19 7.50 -3.84
N ASN A 18 9.96 7.84 -2.80
CA ASN A 18 9.50 7.77 -1.43
C ASN A 18 8.26 8.65 -1.22
N THR A 19 7.22 8.09 -0.60
CA THR A 19 5.96 8.79 -0.30
C THR A 19 5.30 8.18 0.92
N HIS A 20 4.59 9.01 1.69
CA HIS A 20 3.79 8.61 2.85
C HIS A 20 2.29 8.89 2.64
N LYS A 21 1.89 9.45 1.49
CA LYS A 21 0.51 9.89 1.23
C LYS A 21 -0.53 8.76 1.38
N TYR A 22 -0.17 7.53 1.01
CA TYR A 22 -1.04 6.36 1.19
C TYR A 22 -1.23 5.98 2.67
N VAL A 23 -0.21 6.23 3.51
CA VAL A 23 -0.28 6.06 4.97
C VAL A 23 -1.16 7.15 5.57
N ASP A 24 -0.96 8.41 5.17
CA ASP A 24 -1.76 9.55 5.65
C ASP A 24 -3.25 9.35 5.37
N TYR A 25 -3.58 8.84 4.18
CA TYR A 25 -4.94 8.47 3.82
C TYR A 25 -5.51 7.42 4.78
N ALA A 26 -4.78 6.33 5.04
CA ALA A 26 -5.24 5.27 5.94
C ALA A 26 -5.36 5.77 7.40
N MET A 27 -4.43 6.61 7.85
CA MET A 27 -4.46 7.25 9.17
C MET A 27 -5.61 8.25 9.30
N HIS A 28 -5.96 8.97 8.24
CA HIS A 28 -7.13 9.84 8.22
C HIS A 28 -8.42 9.01 8.43
N CYS A 29 -8.56 7.86 7.77
CA CYS A 29 -9.68 6.96 8.00
C CYS A 29 -9.74 6.44 9.44
N MET A 30 -8.59 6.11 10.06
CA MET A 30 -8.54 5.73 11.48
C MET A 30 -9.05 6.86 12.38
N ARG A 31 -8.52 8.07 12.20
CA ARG A 31 -8.92 9.24 13.00
C ARG A 31 -10.39 9.59 12.83
N LEU A 32 -10.94 9.42 11.62
CA LEU A 32 -12.35 9.65 11.35
C LEU A 32 -13.24 8.70 12.18
N LEU A 33 -12.88 7.41 12.27
CA LEU A 33 -13.63 6.47 13.12
C LEU A 33 -13.52 6.83 14.61
N GLN A 34 -12.33 7.17 15.07
CA GLN A 34 -12.10 7.57 16.46
C GLN A 34 -12.85 8.86 16.84
N TYR A 35 -12.93 9.82 15.91
CA TYR A 35 -13.72 11.05 16.09
C TYR A 35 -15.20 10.75 16.35
N HIS A 36 -15.71 9.68 15.74
CA HIS A 36 -17.07 9.19 15.98
C HIS A 36 -17.17 8.13 17.08
N ASN A 37 -16.17 8.02 17.96
CA ASN A 37 -16.11 7.08 19.08
C ASN A 37 -16.22 5.60 18.66
N ILE A 38 -15.87 5.28 17.41
CA ILE A 38 -15.80 3.91 16.90
C ILE A 38 -14.40 3.37 17.19
N GLN A 39 -14.32 2.18 17.77
CA GLN A 39 -13.06 1.46 18.01
C GLN A 39 -12.73 0.57 16.81
N PRO A 40 -11.86 0.98 15.88
CA PRO A 40 -11.51 0.14 14.73
C PRO A 40 -10.62 -1.04 15.13
N TYR A 41 -10.81 -2.15 14.42
CA TYR A 41 -9.86 -3.25 14.35
C TYR A 41 -9.39 -3.39 12.90
N ILE A 42 -8.08 -3.30 12.68
CA ILE A 42 -7.46 -3.41 11.36
C ILE A 42 -6.88 -4.80 11.21
N ILE A 43 -7.36 -5.53 10.20
CA ILE A 43 -6.86 -6.84 9.83
C ILE A 43 -6.00 -6.67 8.57
N PHE A 44 -4.77 -7.18 8.62
CA PHE A 44 -3.90 -7.26 7.45
C PHE A 44 -3.95 -8.67 6.87
N ASP A 45 -4.05 -8.77 5.54
CA ASP A 45 -3.93 -10.06 4.88
C ASP A 45 -2.53 -10.65 5.12
N GLY A 46 -2.49 -11.96 5.36
CA GLY A 46 -1.24 -12.70 5.48
C GLY A 46 -0.56 -12.94 4.13
N GLY A 47 0.54 -13.71 4.17
CA GLY A 47 1.27 -14.10 2.97
C GLY A 47 0.42 -14.89 1.95
N PRO A 48 0.92 -15.06 0.71
CA PRO A 48 0.19 -15.72 -0.36
C PRO A 48 -0.23 -17.14 0.03
N LEU A 49 -1.53 -17.40 -0.04
CA LEU A 49 -2.09 -18.73 0.21
C LEU A 49 -1.62 -19.72 -0.87
N PRO A 50 -1.30 -20.98 -0.53
CA PRO A 50 -0.92 -22.00 -1.52
C PRO A 50 -1.93 -22.15 -2.66
N ALA A 51 -3.22 -21.97 -2.36
CA ALA A 51 -4.31 -22.01 -3.32
C ALA A 51 -4.30 -20.86 -4.37
N LYS A 52 -3.48 -19.82 -4.19
CA LYS A 52 -3.37 -18.66 -5.10
C LYS A 52 -2.01 -18.53 -5.80
N LYS A 53 -1.08 -19.49 -5.60
CA LYS A 53 0.28 -19.44 -6.17
C LYS A 53 0.32 -19.24 -7.69
N ASN A 54 -0.66 -19.77 -8.42
CA ASN A 54 -0.62 -19.80 -9.89
C ASN A 54 -1.04 -18.48 -10.55
N THR A 55 -1.63 -17.51 -9.82
CA THR A 55 -2.11 -16.23 -10.40
C THR A 55 -1.22 -15.02 -10.09
N GLU A 56 -0.35 -15.12 -9.08
CA GLU A 56 0.60 -14.07 -8.69
C GLU A 56 1.67 -13.73 -9.75
N PRO A 57 2.34 -14.70 -10.42
CA PRO A 57 3.44 -14.36 -11.34
C PRO A 57 2.97 -13.61 -12.60
N ASN A 58 1.78 -13.96 -13.12
CA ASN A 58 1.21 -13.30 -14.29
C ASN A 58 0.77 -11.85 -13.97
N ARG A 59 0.33 -11.59 -12.72
CA ARG A 59 0.03 -10.23 -12.25
C ARG A 59 1.27 -9.37 -12.13
N LYS A 60 2.38 -9.93 -11.63
CA LYS A 60 3.66 -9.22 -11.52
C LYS A 60 4.20 -8.82 -12.90
N TRP A 61 4.24 -9.77 -13.84
CA TRP A 61 4.76 -9.52 -15.19
C TRP A 61 3.95 -8.43 -15.94
N ARG A 62 2.61 -8.50 -15.90
CA ARG A 62 1.75 -7.48 -16.54
C ARG A 62 1.96 -6.08 -15.95
N ARG A 63 2.29 -5.96 -14.67
CA ARG A 63 2.58 -4.65 -14.04
C ARG A 63 3.90 -4.07 -14.51
N GLU A 64 4.94 -4.91 -14.64
CA GLU A 64 6.27 -4.48 -15.09
C GLU A 64 6.24 -4.00 -16.56
N GLU A 65 5.56 -4.73 -17.44
CA GLU A 65 5.40 -4.34 -18.84
C GLU A 65 4.63 -3.01 -18.98
N ASN A 66 3.51 -2.88 -18.28
CA ASN A 66 2.72 -1.66 -18.27
C ASN A 66 3.51 -0.47 -17.72
N LEU A 67 4.31 -0.68 -16.66
CA LEU A 67 5.09 0.38 -16.05
C LEU A 67 6.09 1.01 -17.03
N SER A 68 6.75 0.20 -17.86
CA SER A 68 7.68 0.67 -18.89
C SER A 68 6.97 1.59 -19.89
N HIS A 69 5.81 1.17 -20.39
CA HIS A 69 5.00 1.95 -21.32
C HIS A 69 4.52 3.28 -20.73
N LEU A 70 4.08 3.27 -19.46
CA LEU A 70 3.62 4.48 -18.78
C LEU A 70 4.75 5.47 -18.50
N ASN A 71 5.95 4.97 -18.20
CA ASN A 71 7.13 5.83 -18.05
C ASN A 71 7.49 6.51 -19.38
N ALA A 72 7.37 5.82 -20.51
CA ALA A 72 7.56 6.42 -21.83
C ALA A 72 6.52 7.53 -22.11
N LEU A 73 5.24 7.30 -21.78
CA LEU A 73 4.18 8.31 -21.90
C LEU A 73 4.44 9.53 -20.99
N ALA A 74 4.93 9.30 -19.77
CA ALA A 74 5.30 10.38 -18.85
C ALA A 74 6.47 11.23 -19.39
N LEU A 75 7.47 10.61 -20.04
CA LEU A 75 8.57 11.33 -20.70
C LEU A 75 8.10 12.19 -21.88
N GLN A 76 6.99 11.80 -22.54
CA GLN A 76 6.34 12.58 -23.59
C GLN A 76 5.46 13.73 -23.05
N GLY A 77 5.44 13.97 -21.74
CA GLY A 77 4.63 15.01 -21.09
C GLY A 77 3.17 14.63 -20.87
N LYS A 78 2.74 13.39 -21.19
CA LYS A 78 1.37 12.90 -21.02
C LYS A 78 1.10 12.43 -19.59
N HIS A 79 1.40 13.28 -18.61
CA HIS A 79 1.39 12.91 -17.19
C HIS A 79 0.00 12.51 -16.67
N ARG A 80 -1.08 13.14 -17.15
CA ARG A 80 -2.46 12.83 -16.73
C ARG A 80 -2.87 11.42 -17.13
N GLU A 81 -2.66 11.07 -18.39
CA GLU A 81 -2.95 9.73 -18.94
C GLU A 81 -2.10 8.66 -18.24
N ALA A 82 -0.81 8.94 -18.03
CA ALA A 82 0.07 8.03 -17.31
C ALA A 82 -0.40 7.80 -15.86
N ARG A 83 -0.86 8.86 -15.16
CA ARG A 83 -1.34 8.80 -13.77
C ARG A 83 -2.47 7.81 -13.57
N GLU A 84 -3.47 7.83 -14.43
CA GLU A 84 -4.64 6.93 -14.34
C GLU A 84 -4.24 5.47 -14.46
N CYS A 85 -3.27 5.18 -15.33
CA CYS A 85 -2.77 3.84 -15.54
C CYS A 85 -1.76 3.37 -14.49
N TYR A 86 -1.02 4.29 -13.85
CA TYR A 86 -0.04 3.92 -12.81
C TYR A 86 -0.68 3.21 -11.63
N VAL A 87 -1.93 3.53 -11.29
CA VAL A 87 -2.67 2.85 -10.21
C VAL A 87 -2.75 1.34 -10.44
N ASN A 88 -2.89 0.90 -11.70
CA ASN A 88 -2.96 -0.52 -12.04
C ASN A 88 -1.61 -1.23 -11.97
N CYS A 89 -0.52 -0.47 -11.94
CA CYS A 89 0.85 -0.98 -11.86
C CYS A 89 1.34 -1.13 -10.42
N VAL A 90 0.68 -0.47 -9.45
CA VAL A 90 1.09 -0.50 -8.04
C VAL A 90 0.42 -1.67 -7.32
N ASP A 91 1.23 -2.42 -6.57
CA ASP A 91 0.75 -3.40 -5.61
C ASP A 91 0.87 -2.90 -4.19
N VAL A 92 -0.08 -3.28 -3.33
CA VAL A 92 0.06 -2.99 -1.90
C VAL A 92 0.98 -4.03 -1.28
N THR A 93 2.21 -3.63 -0.96
CA THR A 93 3.23 -4.53 -0.43
C THR A 93 3.17 -4.67 1.10
N LEU A 94 3.81 -5.71 1.63
CA LEU A 94 4.01 -5.87 3.09
C LEU A 94 4.75 -4.68 3.71
N GLN A 95 5.68 -4.07 2.97
CA GLN A 95 6.37 -2.87 3.41
C GLN A 95 5.40 -1.68 3.56
N MET A 96 4.47 -1.48 2.61
CA MET A 96 3.45 -0.44 2.73
C MET A 96 2.55 -0.65 3.95
N ALA A 97 2.15 -1.91 4.20
CA ALA A 97 1.40 -2.27 5.40
C ALA A 97 2.18 -1.95 6.67
N TYR A 98 3.47 -2.32 6.72
CA TYR A 98 4.36 -2.04 7.84
C TYR A 98 4.51 -0.54 8.14
N GLN A 99 4.62 0.30 7.12
CA GLN A 99 4.67 1.76 7.31
C GLN A 99 3.39 2.29 7.97
N PHE A 100 2.23 1.76 7.58
CA PHE A 100 0.97 2.12 8.23
C PHE A 100 0.87 1.60 9.67
N ILE A 101 1.35 0.38 9.95
CA ILE A 101 1.43 -0.17 11.31
C ILE A 101 2.31 0.71 12.21
N LYS A 102 3.48 1.12 11.71
CA LYS A 102 4.37 2.07 12.40
C LYS A 102 3.63 3.36 12.74
N ALA A 103 2.93 3.95 11.77
CA ALA A 103 2.15 5.18 12.00
C ALA A 103 1.05 5.00 13.05
N CYS A 104 0.38 3.84 13.08
CA CYS A 104 -0.61 3.53 14.11
C CYS A 104 0.02 3.52 15.51
N PHE A 105 1.18 2.89 15.68
CA PHE A 105 1.87 2.83 16.98
C PHE A 105 2.27 4.21 17.52
N PHE A 106 2.71 5.12 16.64
CA PHE A 106 3.04 6.48 17.04
C PHE A 106 1.81 7.35 17.37
N SER A 107 0.61 6.93 16.94
CA SER A 107 -0.63 7.72 17.09
C SER A 107 -1.54 7.21 18.22
N SER A 108 -0.97 6.51 19.22
CA SER A 108 -1.70 5.93 20.36
C SER A 108 -2.80 4.92 19.99
N ILE A 109 -2.76 4.35 18.78
CA ILE A 109 -3.63 3.22 18.41
C ILE A 109 -3.08 1.97 19.09
N ASN A 110 -3.94 1.29 19.86
CA ASN A 110 -3.49 0.18 20.68
C ASN A 110 -3.11 -1.03 19.83
N ARG A 111 -2.07 -1.76 20.27
CA ARG A 111 -1.58 -2.97 19.57
C ARG A 111 -2.66 -4.03 19.35
N HIS A 112 -3.61 -4.18 20.28
CA HIS A 112 -4.73 -5.13 20.17
C HIS A 112 -5.75 -4.76 19.08
N GLN A 113 -5.74 -3.52 18.59
CA GLN A 113 -6.57 -3.07 17.47
C GLN A 113 -5.96 -3.44 16.11
N LEU A 114 -4.73 -3.93 16.08
CA LEU A 114 -4.09 -4.41 14.86
C LEU A 114 -4.01 -5.94 14.93
N ILE A 115 -4.79 -6.60 14.08
CA ILE A 115 -4.87 -8.06 14.01
C ILE A 115 -3.95 -8.53 12.89
N PHE A 116 -2.95 -9.32 13.28
CA PHE A 116 -1.94 -9.87 12.39
C PHE A 116 -2.08 -11.40 12.30
N PRO A 117 -2.26 -11.97 11.10
CA PRO A 117 -2.15 -13.42 10.94
C PRO A 117 -0.70 -13.94 10.94
N CYS A 118 0.32 -13.08 10.77
CA CYS A 118 1.74 -13.48 10.76
C CYS A 118 2.66 -12.34 11.25
N LEU A 119 2.95 -12.28 12.55
CA LEU A 119 3.92 -11.33 13.12
C LEU A 119 5.37 -11.56 12.62
N HIS A 120 5.65 -12.74 12.08
CA HIS A 120 7.00 -13.21 11.71
C HIS A 120 7.52 -12.64 10.38
N LEU A 121 6.70 -11.89 9.65
CA LEU A 121 7.03 -11.35 8.31
C LEU A 121 7.47 -9.89 8.32
N LEU A 122 7.51 -9.24 9.49
CA LEU A 122 8.11 -7.92 9.60
C LEU A 122 9.63 -8.07 9.71
N PRO A 123 10.42 -7.36 8.89
CA PRO A 123 11.87 -7.40 9.03
C PRO A 123 12.22 -6.98 10.46
N ALA A 124 13.01 -7.80 11.15
CA ALA A 124 13.65 -7.39 12.39
C ALA A 124 14.38 -6.08 12.12
N ASP A 125 14.14 -5.06 12.94
CA ASP A 125 14.70 -3.73 12.75
C ASP A 125 16.21 -3.82 12.50
N SER A 126 16.65 -3.52 11.27
CA SER A 126 18.05 -3.20 11.01
C SER A 126 18.27 -1.79 11.55
N HIS A 127 18.82 -1.75 12.76
CA HIS A 127 19.46 -0.57 13.37
C HIS A 127 20.50 0.04 12.44
#